data_AF-A0A1G0HJ92-F1
#
_entry.id   AF-A0A1G0HJ92-F1
#
_cell.length_a   1.000
_cell.length_b   1.000
_cell.length_c   1.000
_cell.angle_alpha   90.00
_cell.angle_beta   90.00
_cell.angle_gamma   90.00
#
_symmetry.space_group_name_H-M   'P 1'
#
loop_
_entity.id
_entity.type
_entity.pdbx_description
1 polymer ?
#
loop_
_entity_poly.entity_id
_entity_poly.type
_entity_poly.pdbx_seq_one_letter_code
_entity_poly.pdbx_strand_id
1 'polypeptide(L)'
;MPKDQSNTPLAYFITLTTYGTWLHGDHRGSVDRLWHHTFDTPRIAPNAKLYVCMQEETRYRTVVFNQHQRQIVMKAMQNTCHYYQWHLYAIHVRSNHVHIIVSAKDKPEKVMNQLKAYASRSLNQINPVKQKYWVRHGSTRYIWSESFLFPAMQYVIDQQGERMACYYESWYATA
;
A
#
# COMPACT_ATOMS: atom_id res chain seq x y z
N MET A 1 -11.70 12.45 11.73
CA MET A 1 -12.70 12.68 10.66
C MET A 1 -14.06 12.26 11.19
N PRO A 2 -15.10 13.10 11.10
CA PRO A 2 -16.42 12.77 11.62
C PRO A 2 -16.96 11.55 10.88
N LYS A 3 -17.49 10.57 11.63
CA LYS A 3 -18.12 9.38 11.07
C LYS A 3 -19.52 9.76 10.58
N ASP A 4 -19.89 9.29 9.38
CA ASP A 4 -21.28 9.28 8.95
C ASP A 4 -22.10 8.32 9.85
N GLN A 5 -23.43 8.48 9.89
CA GLN A 5 -24.37 7.71 10.73
C GLN A 5 -24.33 6.21 10.47
N SER A 6 -23.82 5.78 9.31
CA SER A 6 -23.43 4.39 9.08
C SER A 6 -22.04 4.13 9.69
N ASN A 7 -21.95 3.26 10.69
CA ASN A 7 -20.67 2.84 11.28
C ASN A 7 -19.83 1.95 10.33
N THR A 8 -20.11 2.03 9.03
CA THR A 8 -19.45 1.28 7.95
C THR A 8 -18.64 2.26 7.10
N PRO A 9 -17.32 2.06 6.95
CA PRO A 9 -16.50 2.91 6.12
C PRO A 9 -16.87 2.78 4.64
N LEU A 10 -16.82 3.90 3.91
CA LEU A 10 -16.99 3.93 2.45
C LEU A 10 -15.88 3.13 1.75
N ALA A 11 -14.63 3.33 2.18
CA ALA A 11 -13.46 2.67 1.61
C ALA A 11 -12.31 2.55 2.61
N TYR A 12 -11.35 1.70 2.28
CA TYR A 12 -10.06 1.58 2.95
C TYR A 12 -8.97 2.18 2.06
N PHE A 13 -8.14 3.04 2.64
CA PHE A 13 -6.84 3.38 2.08
C PHE A 13 -5.77 2.50 2.74
N ILE A 14 -5.27 1.52 1.98
CA ILE A 14 -4.27 0.54 2.41
C ILE A 14 -2.91 0.87 1.80
N THR A 15 -1.85 0.77 2.62
CA THR A 15 -0.46 0.80 2.13
C THR A 15 0.25 -0.52 2.43
N LEU A 16 0.82 -1.12 1.40
CA LEU A 16 1.59 -2.36 1.45
C LEU A 16 3.06 -2.09 1.16
N THR A 17 3.97 -2.49 2.04
CA THR A 17 5.41 -2.30 1.84
C THR A 17 6.07 -3.61 1.41
N THR A 18 7.04 -3.54 0.51
CA THR A 18 7.85 -4.70 0.11
C THR A 18 8.83 -5.12 1.21
N TYR A 19 9.25 -6.38 1.21
CA TYR A 19 10.20 -6.88 2.21
C TYR A 19 11.59 -6.23 2.05
N GLY A 20 12.25 -5.95 3.18
CA GLY A 20 13.61 -5.39 3.22
C GLY A 20 13.74 -3.91 2.86
N THR A 21 12.63 -3.20 2.57
CA THR A 21 12.64 -1.78 2.16
C THR A 21 12.23 -0.80 3.25
N TRP A 22 11.88 -1.29 4.44
CA TRP A 22 11.70 -0.50 5.66
C TRP A 22 12.70 -0.98 6.71
N LEU A 23 13.92 -0.45 6.63
CA LEU A 23 14.93 -0.55 7.68
C LEU A 23 14.78 0.71 8.55
N HIS A 24 14.56 0.55 9.85
CA HIS A 24 14.55 1.71 10.76
C HIS A 24 15.93 2.39 10.72
N GLY A 25 15.95 3.71 10.50
CA GLY A 25 17.17 4.49 10.28
C GLY A 25 17.29 5.11 8.88
N ASP A 26 16.33 4.87 7.97
CA ASP A 26 16.27 5.56 6.69
C ASP A 26 16.08 7.09 6.89
N HIS A 27 16.81 7.91 6.12
CA HIS A 27 16.79 9.38 6.09
C HIS A 27 15.38 10.00 5.86
N ARG A 28 14.38 9.16 5.61
CA ARG A 28 13.00 9.51 5.29
C ARG A 28 12.07 9.53 6.51
N GLY A 29 12.59 9.23 7.70
CA GLY A 29 11.86 9.23 8.96
C GLY A 29 10.94 8.01 9.11
N SER A 30 10.90 7.44 10.32
CA SER A 30 9.92 6.41 10.68
C SER A 30 8.68 7.07 11.29
N VAL A 31 7.49 6.59 10.93
CA VAL A 31 6.25 6.99 11.61
C VAL A 31 6.10 6.11 12.84
N ASP A 32 6.16 6.70 14.02
CA ASP A 32 6.01 6.00 15.29
C ASP A 32 4.57 5.46 15.45
N ARG A 33 4.47 4.24 15.98
CA ARG A 33 3.25 3.43 16.13
C ARG A 33 2.39 3.91 17.31
N LEU A 34 2.83 4.92 18.07
CA LEU A 34 2.18 5.33 19.30
C LEU A 34 1.38 6.65 19.25
N TRP A 35 1.66 7.63 18.38
CA TRP A 35 0.98 8.95 18.51
C TRP A 35 0.79 9.82 17.25
N HIS A 36 0.80 9.30 16.01
CA HIS A 36 0.78 10.16 14.81
C HIS A 36 -0.36 9.84 13.83
N HIS A 37 -1.57 10.28 14.17
CA HIS A 37 -2.81 10.08 13.40
C HIS A 37 -3.41 11.39 12.83
N THR A 38 -2.59 12.35 12.42
CA THR A 38 -3.06 13.60 11.78
C THR A 38 -2.18 14.00 10.59
N PHE A 39 -2.84 14.52 9.54
CA PHE A 39 -2.18 15.12 8.39
C PHE A 39 -1.32 16.31 8.86
N ASP A 40 -0.09 16.39 8.35
CA ASP A 40 0.84 17.53 8.45
C ASP A 40 1.59 17.74 9.79
N THR A 41 2.34 16.75 10.28
CA THR A 41 3.32 16.96 11.38
C THR A 41 4.69 16.30 11.14
N PRO A 42 5.78 16.79 11.77
CA PRO A 42 7.16 16.58 11.33
C PRO A 42 7.69 15.15 11.52
N ARG A 43 8.60 14.73 10.64
CA ARG A 43 9.27 13.40 10.63
C ARG A 43 10.30 13.28 11.75
N ILE A 44 10.35 12.11 12.41
CA ILE A 44 11.36 11.74 13.43
C ILE A 44 12.74 11.57 12.78
N ALA A 45 13.78 12.07 13.46
CA ALA A 45 15.17 12.01 13.03
C ALA A 45 15.75 10.57 12.97
N PRO A 46 16.66 10.28 12.03
CA PRO A 46 17.20 8.94 11.77
C PRO A 46 18.08 8.38 12.90
N ASN A 47 17.97 7.05 13.17
CA ASN A 47 18.82 6.31 14.11
C ASN A 47 19.66 5.25 13.38
N ALA A 48 20.95 5.52 13.17
CA ALA A 48 21.86 4.72 12.36
C ALA A 48 22.24 3.35 12.97
N LYS A 49 22.12 3.16 14.29
CA LYS A 49 22.49 1.87 14.94
C LYS A 49 21.45 0.77 14.70
N LEU A 50 20.17 1.14 14.54
CA LEU A 50 19.08 0.22 14.20
C LEU A 50 19.17 -0.28 12.74
N TYR A 51 19.69 0.54 11.83
CA TYR A 51 19.85 0.23 10.41
C TYR A 51 20.81 -0.94 10.17
N VAL A 52 21.93 -0.97 10.91
CA VAL A 52 22.96 -2.02 10.79
C VAL A 52 22.46 -3.35 11.35
N CYS A 53 21.85 -3.36 12.55
CA CYS A 53 21.26 -4.59 13.11
C CYS A 53 20.14 -5.19 12.24
N MET A 54 19.29 -4.35 11.62
CA MET A 54 18.20 -4.86 10.77
C MET A 54 18.67 -5.37 9.40
N GLN A 55 19.79 -4.88 8.87
CA GLN A 55 20.40 -5.47 7.66
C GLN A 55 20.92 -6.89 7.94
N GLU A 56 21.59 -7.09 9.07
CA GLU A 56 22.23 -8.37 9.42
C GLU A 56 21.21 -9.51 9.68
N GLU A 57 19.95 -9.18 10.02
CA GLU A 57 18.89 -10.17 10.27
C GLU A 57 18.03 -10.51 9.03
N THR A 58 18.29 -9.93 7.86
CA THR A 58 17.46 -10.17 6.66
C THR A 58 17.73 -11.53 6.03
N ARG A 59 16.82 -12.48 6.23
CA ARG A 59 16.87 -13.83 5.62
C ARG A 59 16.66 -13.86 4.10
N TYR A 60 16.19 -12.77 3.49
CA TYR A 60 15.90 -12.68 2.05
C TYR A 60 16.35 -11.33 1.51
N ARG A 61 16.65 -11.26 0.19
CA ARG A 61 17.04 -10.02 -0.48
C ARG A 61 15.93 -8.97 -0.42
N THR A 62 16.31 -7.71 -0.29
CA THR A 62 15.42 -6.55 -0.41
C THR A 62 14.66 -6.59 -1.73
N VAL A 63 13.35 -6.42 -1.66
CA VAL A 63 12.46 -6.50 -2.81
C VAL A 63 12.19 -5.11 -3.35
N VAL A 64 12.71 -4.85 -4.56
CA VAL A 64 12.42 -3.64 -5.34
C VAL A 64 11.83 -4.07 -6.68
N PHE A 65 10.59 -3.68 -6.95
CA PHE A 65 9.90 -4.06 -8.17
C PHE A 65 10.42 -3.28 -9.39
N ASN A 66 10.79 -4.00 -10.44
CA ASN A 66 11.00 -3.41 -11.77
C ASN A 66 9.67 -3.08 -12.47
N GLN A 67 9.72 -2.44 -13.64
CA GLN A 67 8.51 -2.02 -14.37
C GLN A 67 7.55 -3.18 -14.66
N HIS A 68 8.07 -4.32 -15.12
CA HIS A 68 7.25 -5.49 -15.45
C HIS A 68 6.58 -6.08 -14.20
N GLN A 69 7.32 -6.21 -13.10
CA GLN A 69 6.80 -6.68 -11.82
C GLN A 69 5.72 -5.75 -11.26
N ARG A 70 5.89 -4.42 -11.40
CA ARG A 70 4.87 -3.44 -10.96
C ARG A 70 3.55 -3.64 -11.71
N GLN A 71 3.60 -3.87 -13.01
CA GLN A 71 2.42 -4.15 -13.82
C GLN A 71 1.73 -5.47 -13.42
N ILE A 72 2.50 -6.52 -13.15
CA ILE A 72 1.98 -7.80 -12.66
C ILE A 72 1.25 -7.62 -11.32
N VAL A 73 1.87 -6.92 -10.37
CA VAL A 73 1.28 -6.65 -9.05
C VAL A 73 -0.02 -5.87 -9.20
N MET A 74 -0.02 -4.80 -10.00
CA MET A 74 -1.20 -3.98 -10.24
C MET A 74 -2.34 -4.82 -10.80
N LYS A 75 -2.07 -5.59 -11.88
CA LYS A 75 -3.10 -6.40 -12.53
C LYS A 75 -3.60 -7.52 -11.62
N ALA A 76 -2.73 -8.16 -10.85
CA ALA A 76 -3.13 -9.19 -9.89
C ALA A 76 -4.06 -8.62 -8.82
N MET A 77 -3.76 -7.44 -8.30
CA MET A 77 -4.61 -6.77 -7.30
C MET A 77 -5.95 -6.30 -7.88
N GLN A 78 -5.96 -5.77 -9.10
CA GLN A 78 -7.21 -5.47 -9.82
C GLN A 78 -8.09 -6.71 -9.99
N ASN A 79 -7.51 -7.82 -10.47
CA ASN A 79 -8.23 -9.08 -10.64
C ASN A 79 -8.73 -9.65 -9.30
N THR A 80 -7.97 -9.45 -8.23
CA THR A 80 -8.37 -9.87 -6.87
C THR A 80 -9.57 -9.06 -6.39
N CYS A 81 -9.56 -7.73 -6.55
CA CYS A 81 -10.70 -6.89 -6.25
C CYS A 81 -11.94 -7.33 -7.05
N HIS A 82 -11.79 -7.58 -8.35
CA HIS A 82 -12.88 -8.08 -9.18
C HIS A 82 -13.44 -9.43 -8.69
N TYR A 83 -12.57 -10.40 -8.39
CA TYR A 83 -12.97 -11.72 -7.90
C TYR A 83 -13.75 -11.67 -6.59
N TYR A 84 -13.32 -10.82 -5.64
CA TYR A 84 -14.00 -10.64 -4.35
C TYR A 84 -15.15 -9.63 -4.40
N GLN A 85 -15.47 -9.09 -5.59
CA GLN A 85 -16.47 -8.03 -5.77
C GLN A 85 -16.19 -6.80 -4.88
N TRP A 86 -14.92 -6.50 -4.65
CA TRP A 86 -14.47 -5.26 -4.03
C TRP A 86 -14.35 -4.18 -5.09
N HIS A 87 -14.80 -2.98 -4.77
CA HIS A 87 -14.72 -1.85 -5.67
C HIS A 87 -13.36 -1.16 -5.50
N LEU A 88 -12.51 -1.25 -6.52
CA LEU A 88 -11.19 -0.64 -6.51
C LEU A 88 -11.27 0.78 -7.09
N TYR A 89 -11.08 1.79 -6.26
CA TYR A 89 -11.09 3.18 -6.71
C TYR A 89 -9.76 3.59 -7.33
N ALA A 90 -8.64 3.26 -6.66
CA ALA A 90 -7.31 3.61 -7.12
C ALA A 90 -6.26 2.62 -6.60
N ILE A 91 -5.21 2.43 -7.38
CA ILE A 91 -3.99 1.72 -6.98
C ILE A 91 -2.78 2.38 -7.62
N HIS A 92 -1.71 2.55 -6.85
CA HIS A 92 -0.40 2.97 -7.33
C HIS A 92 0.66 2.00 -6.79
N VAL A 93 1.20 1.17 -7.69
CA VAL A 93 2.29 0.25 -7.39
C VAL A 93 3.61 0.97 -7.65
N ARG A 94 4.31 1.28 -6.56
CA ARG A 94 5.65 1.88 -6.54
C ARG A 94 6.71 0.78 -6.56
N SER A 95 7.97 1.18 -6.60
CA SER A 95 9.10 0.23 -6.57
C SER A 95 9.20 -0.54 -5.24
N ASN A 96 8.83 0.05 -4.11
CA ASN A 96 8.97 -0.55 -2.78
C ASN A 96 7.70 -0.53 -1.91
N HIS A 97 6.59 0.00 -2.42
CA HIS A 97 5.30 -0.03 -1.73
C HIS A 97 4.14 0.08 -2.71
N VAL A 98 2.93 -0.18 -2.24
CA VAL A 98 1.69 -0.08 -3.00
C VAL A 98 0.67 0.67 -2.18
N HIS A 99 0.05 1.69 -2.78
CA HIS A 99 -1.10 2.39 -2.23
C HIS A 99 -2.38 1.92 -2.93
N ILE A 100 -3.44 1.66 -2.16
CA ILE A 100 -4.70 1.09 -2.68
C ILE A 100 -5.87 1.76 -1.97
N ILE A 101 -6.85 2.23 -2.73
CA ILE A 101 -8.14 2.71 -2.22
C ILE A 101 -9.22 1.75 -2.71
N VAL A 102 -9.87 1.06 -1.78
CA VAL A 102 -10.80 -0.03 -2.09
C VAL A 102 -11.99 -0.02 -1.14
N SER A 103 -13.20 -0.14 -1.68
CA SER A 103 -14.41 -0.44 -0.90
C SER A 103 -14.64 -1.94 -0.82
N ALA A 104 -14.87 -2.45 0.39
CA ALA A 104 -15.14 -3.85 0.63
C ALA A 104 -16.02 -4.02 1.87
N LYS A 105 -16.93 -5.01 1.83
CA LYS A 105 -17.69 -5.45 3.03
C LYS A 105 -16.82 -6.20 4.03
N ASP A 106 -15.73 -6.79 3.54
CA ASP A 106 -14.77 -7.51 4.36
C ASP A 106 -13.94 -6.56 5.23
N LYS A 107 -13.41 -7.09 6.34
CA LYS A 107 -12.47 -6.36 7.21
C LYS A 107 -11.16 -6.06 6.44
N PRO A 108 -10.50 -4.91 6.71
CA PRO A 108 -9.31 -4.50 5.95
C PRO A 108 -8.14 -5.50 6.07
N GLU A 109 -8.04 -6.26 7.16
CA GLU A 109 -7.01 -7.30 7.31
C GLU A 109 -7.19 -8.42 6.29
N LYS A 110 -8.44 -8.83 6.03
CA LYS A 110 -8.75 -9.83 5.00
C LYS A 110 -8.44 -9.28 3.61
N VAL A 111 -8.86 -8.05 3.33
CA VAL A 111 -8.56 -7.37 2.05
C VAL A 111 -7.06 -7.34 1.80
N MET A 112 -6.29 -6.86 2.77
CA MET A 112 -4.84 -6.77 2.72
C MET A 112 -4.17 -8.13 2.47
N ASN A 113 -4.58 -9.16 3.21
CA ASN A 113 -4.00 -10.49 3.11
C ASN A 113 -4.24 -11.12 1.73
N GLN A 114 -5.45 -10.99 1.18
CA GLN A 114 -5.76 -11.54 -0.15
C GLN A 114 -5.01 -10.80 -1.25
N LEU A 115 -4.95 -9.46 -1.20
CA LEU A 115 -4.18 -8.67 -2.16
C LEU A 115 -2.69 -9.08 -2.17
N LYS A 116 -2.07 -9.23 -0.99
CA LYS A 116 -0.70 -9.72 -0.87
C LYS A 116 -0.53 -11.14 -1.41
N ALA A 117 -1.46 -12.04 -1.09
CA ALA A 117 -1.38 -13.45 -1.48
C ALA A 117 -1.45 -13.63 -3.00
N TYR A 118 -2.44 -13.01 -3.65
CA TYR A 118 -2.61 -13.10 -5.11
C TYR A 118 -1.48 -12.42 -5.87
N ALA A 119 -1.02 -11.24 -5.42
CA ALA A 119 0.14 -10.60 -6.04
C ALA A 119 1.41 -11.45 -5.89
N SER A 120 1.63 -12.07 -4.72
CA SER A 120 2.77 -12.98 -4.52
C SER A 120 2.67 -14.21 -5.42
N ARG A 121 1.46 -14.75 -5.62
CA ARG A 121 1.22 -15.88 -6.53
C ARG A 121 1.61 -15.53 -7.96
N SER A 122 1.17 -14.38 -8.47
CA SER A 122 1.52 -13.93 -9.83
C SER A 122 3.02 -13.64 -9.98
N LEU A 123 3.66 -13.03 -8.98
CA LEU A 123 5.11 -12.82 -8.99
C LEU A 123 5.89 -14.14 -8.98
N ASN A 124 5.42 -15.15 -8.25
CA ASN A 124 6.06 -16.46 -8.23
C ASN A 124 5.93 -17.24 -9.55
N GLN A 125 5.02 -16.84 -10.46
CA GLN A 125 4.95 -17.47 -11.78
C GLN A 125 6.10 -17.02 -12.70
N ILE A 126 6.66 -15.83 -12.46
CA ILE A 126 7.77 -15.28 -13.26
C ILE A 126 9.14 -15.38 -12.55
N ASN A 127 9.14 -15.68 -11.26
CA ASN A 127 10.36 -15.80 -10.46
C ASN A 127 10.62 -17.28 -10.11
N PRO A 128 11.72 -17.88 -10.59
CA PRO A 128 12.03 -19.30 -10.34
C PRO A 128 12.34 -19.59 -8.86
N VAL A 129 12.76 -18.57 -8.11
CA VAL A 129 13.06 -18.69 -6.67
C VAL A 129 11.93 -18.06 -5.87
N LYS A 130 11.32 -18.86 -4.99
CA LYS A 130 10.33 -18.36 -4.03
C LYS A 130 11.01 -17.42 -3.04
N GLN A 131 10.38 -16.27 -2.80
CA GLN A 131 10.85 -15.30 -1.83
C GLN A 131 9.68 -14.60 -1.12
N LYS A 132 10.01 -13.89 -0.05
CA LYS A 132 9.06 -13.06 0.69
C LYS A 132 8.99 -11.67 0.06
N TYR A 133 7.84 -11.32 -0.55
CA TYR A 133 7.68 -10.02 -1.22
C TYR A 133 7.25 -8.88 -0.30
N TRP A 134 6.54 -9.18 0.80
CA TRP A 134 5.84 -8.18 1.60
C TRP A 134 6.30 -8.21 3.06
N VAL A 135 6.26 -7.04 3.73
CA VAL A 135 6.29 -7.00 5.19
C VAL A 135 5.00 -7.60 5.77
N ARG A 136 5.04 -8.07 7.03
CA ARG A 136 3.91 -8.78 7.65
C ARG A 136 2.67 -7.89 7.70
N HIS A 137 2.81 -6.67 8.23
CA HIS A 137 1.71 -5.73 8.39
C HIS A 137 1.59 -4.76 7.20
N GLY A 138 0.64 -3.86 7.26
CA GLY A 138 0.47 -2.72 6.36
C GLY A 138 -0.18 -1.60 7.16
N SER A 139 -0.40 -0.45 6.54
CA SER A 139 -1.25 0.58 7.15
C SER A 139 -2.64 0.54 6.52
N THR A 140 -3.65 0.85 7.34
CA THR A 140 -5.03 1.01 6.90
C THR A 140 -5.55 2.33 7.47
N ARG A 141 -6.11 3.15 6.59
CA ARG A 141 -6.89 4.35 6.96
C ARG A 141 -8.31 4.17 6.43
N TYR A 142 -9.28 4.58 7.23
CA TYR A 142 -10.70 4.47 6.90
C TYR A 142 -11.18 5.76 6.25
N ILE A 143 -11.81 5.66 5.09
CA ILE A 143 -12.48 6.75 4.39
C ILE A 143 -13.97 6.61 4.70
N TRP A 144 -14.55 7.63 5.35
CA TRP A 144 -15.92 7.58 5.87
C TRP A 144 -16.93 8.31 5.00
N SER A 145 -16.50 9.18 4.10
CA SER A 145 -17.38 9.97 3.24
C SER A 145 -16.77 10.17 1.85
N GLU A 146 -17.64 10.41 0.87
CA GLU A 146 -17.25 10.67 -0.52
C GLU A 146 -16.37 11.91 -0.65
N SER A 147 -16.59 12.92 0.20
CA SER A 147 -15.77 14.14 0.24
C SER A 147 -14.29 13.88 0.53
N PHE A 148 -13.94 12.75 1.17
CA PHE A 148 -12.56 12.34 1.40
C PHE A 148 -12.03 11.35 0.35
N LEU A 149 -12.89 10.82 -0.51
CA LEU A 149 -12.50 9.84 -1.52
C LEU A 149 -11.63 10.47 -2.61
N PHE A 150 -12.10 11.57 -3.21
CA PHE A 150 -11.35 12.27 -4.27
C PHE A 150 -9.97 12.77 -3.77
N PRO A 151 -9.85 13.48 -2.62
CA PRO A 151 -8.55 13.87 -2.08
C PRO A 151 -7.62 12.69 -1.79
N ALA A 152 -8.17 11.55 -1.33
CA ALA A 152 -7.36 10.35 -1.11
C ALA A 152 -6.83 9.78 -2.44
N MET A 153 -7.66 9.74 -3.49
CA MET A 153 -7.22 9.32 -4.82
C MET A 153 -6.15 10.24 -5.38
N GLN A 154 -6.28 11.55 -5.19
CA GLN A 154 -5.26 12.53 -5.57
C GLN A 154 -3.94 12.31 -4.83
N TYR A 155 -4.00 12.03 -3.53
CA TYR A 155 -2.81 11.66 -2.78
C TYR A 155 -2.12 10.43 -3.36
N VAL A 156 -2.88 9.39 -3.71
CA VAL A 156 -2.37 8.10 -4.22
C VAL A 156 -1.81 8.22 -5.64
N ILE A 157 -2.48 8.96 -6.52
CA ILE A 157 -2.13 9.02 -7.94
C ILE A 157 -1.12 10.14 -8.24
N ASP A 158 -1.28 11.31 -7.64
CA ASP A 158 -0.55 12.52 -8.05
C ASP A 158 0.51 12.99 -7.05
N GLN A 159 0.34 12.68 -5.77
CA GLN A 159 1.24 13.18 -4.72
C GLN A 159 2.31 12.16 -4.29
N GLN A 160 2.40 11.00 -4.97
CA GLN A 160 3.45 10.01 -4.72
C GLN A 160 4.71 10.21 -5.58
N GLY A 161 4.78 11.27 -6.38
CA GLY A 161 5.82 11.50 -7.39
C GLY A 161 5.45 10.87 -8.74
N GLU A 162 6.44 10.53 -9.57
CA GLU A 162 6.21 10.00 -10.93
C GLU A 162 5.23 8.82 -10.93
N ARG A 163 4.18 8.87 -11.75
CA ARG A 163 3.21 7.78 -11.89
C ARG A 163 3.92 6.54 -12.47
N MET A 164 3.97 5.46 -11.69
CA MET A 164 4.61 4.21 -12.10
C MET A 164 3.58 3.25 -12.73
N ALA A 165 3.10 2.24 -11.99
CA ALA A 165 1.97 1.44 -12.42
C ALA A 165 0.73 1.88 -11.63
N CYS A 166 -0.18 2.56 -12.32
CA CYS A 166 -1.37 3.13 -11.72
C CYS A 166 -2.64 2.61 -12.42
N TYR A 167 -3.68 2.42 -11.61
CA TYR A 167 -5.06 2.37 -12.07
C TYR A 167 -5.88 3.31 -11.18
N TYR A 168 -6.85 3.98 -11.77
CA TYR A 168 -7.84 4.79 -11.07
C TYR A 168 -9.14 4.77 -11.88
N GLU A 169 -10.26 4.92 -11.19
CA GLU A 169 -11.58 5.02 -11.83
C GLU A 169 -11.63 6.18 -12.85
N SER A 170 -12.38 5.99 -13.92
CA SER A 170 -12.41 6.93 -15.06
C SER A 170 -12.89 8.33 -14.67
N TRP A 171 -13.84 8.43 -13.74
CA TRP A 171 -14.38 9.70 -13.25
C TRP A 171 -13.31 10.57 -12.55
N TYR A 172 -12.22 9.96 -12.06
CA TYR A 172 -11.11 10.70 -11.48
C TYR A 172 -10.32 11.49 -12.53
N ALA A 173 -10.28 11.01 -13.78
CA ALA A 173 -9.59 11.71 -14.87
C ALA A 173 -10.33 12.95 -15.37
N THR A 174 -11.63 13.03 -15.07
CA THR A 174 -12.55 14.04 -15.62
C THR A 174 -13.00 15.08 -14.60
N ALA A 175 -12.54 14.95 -13.36
CA ALA A 175 -12.85 15.83 -12.24
C ALA A 175 -11.69 16.80 -11.99
#